data_AF-A0A0N8K716-F1
#
_entry.id   AF-A0A0N8K716-F1
#
_cell.length_a   1.000
_cell.length_b   1.000
_cell.length_c   1.000
_cell.angle_alpha   90.00
_cell.angle_beta   90.00
_cell.angle_gamma   90.00
#
_symmetry.space_group_name_H-M   'P 1'
#
loop_
_entity.id
_entity.type
_entity.pdbx_description
1 polymer ?
#
loop_
_entity_poly.entity_id
_entity_poly.type
_entity_poly.pdbx_seq_one_letter_code
_entity_poly.pdbx_strand_id
1 'polypeptide(L)'
;MPELPNTRDRSPHAFRETLNQSRLWVSHRSRHVPSCGWSDYDGPIAPDWHRMADEKGFRIVGRIRDRFHLTLECRACGAHTAVKLFALRDSRPRCGGCAAIKRQNAADGAKLVFLRRDPQHHKYGVFRAPCGHDVRRQFGFVEKVRKGEADVKCRVCLIETEKAEALAQGWERVGPDPDGKANYRLYRHRCGHHQRVARVNMRNGQCDCAACGESWSSKPSVIYLARIQLSSANLDVVKLGYSANPKRRFRHQLGLSKLAKVTFLRLLPMPTGHDACAAEKQANASLVRDFPDGVVPIATYSAHINVVSEIYRPALIREITTLMDQIKARLVAADTTR
;
A
#
# COMPACT_ATOMS: atom_id res chain seq x y z
N MET A 1 16.15 -75.01 27.40
CA MET A 1 15.56 -75.08 26.04
C MET A 1 14.05 -75.06 26.18
N PRO A 2 13.29 -74.27 25.41
CA PRO A 2 13.70 -73.35 24.33
C PRO A 2 13.04 -71.95 24.48
N GLU A 3 13.77 -70.85 24.58
CA GLU A 3 14.31 -70.02 23.48
C GLU A 3 13.86 -70.30 22.02
N LEU A 4 13.43 -69.19 21.37
CA LEU A 4 13.28 -68.90 19.93
C LEU A 4 11.89 -69.16 19.29
N PRO A 5 11.47 -68.38 18.26
CA PRO A 5 12.32 -67.62 17.34
C PRO A 5 11.95 -66.16 17.02
N ASN A 6 13.04 -65.42 16.81
CA ASN A 6 13.20 -64.33 15.85
C ASN A 6 12.68 -64.76 14.46
N THR A 7 11.58 -64.17 13.99
CA THR A 7 11.18 -64.27 12.59
C THR A 7 11.16 -62.88 11.97
N ARG A 8 12.27 -62.60 11.28
CA ARG A 8 12.25 -61.84 10.03
C ARG A 8 11.11 -62.37 9.17
N ASP A 9 10.09 -61.54 8.93
CA ASP A 9 9.44 -61.53 7.63
C ASP A 9 8.76 -60.18 7.37
N ARG A 10 9.57 -59.22 6.93
CA ARG A 10 9.09 -58.02 6.22
C ARG A 10 9.49 -58.16 4.76
N SER A 11 8.76 -58.98 4.03
CA SER A 11 8.34 -58.64 2.68
C SER A 11 7.15 -59.49 2.29
N PRO A 12 6.11 -58.86 1.74
CA PRO A 12 5.70 -59.32 0.43
C PRO A 12 5.69 -58.16 -0.56
N HIS A 13 6.44 -58.36 -1.64
CA HIS A 13 6.09 -57.92 -2.97
C HIS A 13 6.02 -56.41 -3.23
N ALA A 14 7.20 -55.89 -3.60
CA ALA A 14 7.41 -55.26 -4.91
C ALA A 14 6.26 -54.37 -5.40
N PHE A 15 6.12 -53.21 -4.76
CA PHE A 15 5.48 -52.06 -5.39
C PHE A 15 6.30 -51.69 -6.62
N ARG A 16 5.76 -51.92 -7.81
CA ARG A 16 6.37 -51.44 -9.05
C ARG A 16 6.42 -49.92 -9.02
N GLU A 17 7.62 -49.41 -8.80
CA GLU A 17 8.07 -48.06 -9.10
C GLU A 17 7.87 -47.76 -10.59
N THR A 18 6.79 -47.08 -10.97
CA THR A 18 6.70 -46.44 -12.30
C THR A 18 6.00 -45.08 -12.27
N LEU A 19 6.33 -44.24 -11.29
CA LEU A 19 6.38 -42.78 -11.47
C LEU A 19 7.76 -42.31 -11.00
N ASN A 20 8.75 -42.56 -11.85
CA ASN A 20 10.16 -42.27 -11.65
C ASN A 20 10.38 -40.81 -11.17
N GLN A 21 10.67 -40.63 -9.87
CA GLN A 21 11.46 -39.56 -9.22
C GLN A 21 11.21 -38.07 -9.56
N SER A 22 10.14 -37.73 -10.27
CA SER A 22 9.88 -36.35 -10.72
C SER A 22 8.56 -35.82 -10.14
N ARG A 23 8.68 -34.76 -9.33
CA ARG A 23 7.58 -34.09 -8.61
C ARG A 23 6.40 -33.79 -9.55
N LEU A 24 5.25 -34.42 -9.31
CA LEU A 24 4.01 -34.13 -10.03
C LEU A 24 3.50 -32.72 -9.67
N TRP A 25 3.41 -31.85 -10.68
CA TRP A 25 2.89 -30.50 -10.52
C TRP A 25 1.37 -30.48 -10.63
N VAL A 26 0.72 -30.13 -9.53
CA VAL A 26 -0.74 -30.07 -9.44
C VAL A 26 -1.25 -28.63 -9.53
N SER A 27 -2.31 -28.44 -10.32
CA SER A 27 -3.00 -27.14 -10.47
C SER A 27 -3.50 -26.63 -9.12
N HIS A 28 -3.58 -25.30 -8.94
CA HIS A 28 -4.02 -24.70 -7.67
C HIS A 28 -5.36 -25.26 -7.17
N ARG A 29 -6.34 -25.44 -8.07
CA ARG A 29 -7.68 -25.90 -7.73
C ARG A 29 -7.73 -27.34 -7.23
N SER A 30 -6.70 -28.15 -7.51
CA SER A 30 -6.66 -29.56 -7.14
C SER A 30 -5.67 -29.86 -6.01
N ARG A 31 -5.08 -28.83 -5.37
CA ARG A 31 -4.11 -29.00 -4.27
C ARG A 31 -4.70 -29.48 -2.94
N HIS A 32 -6.02 -29.39 -2.79
CA HIS A 32 -6.72 -29.96 -1.64
C HIS A 32 -6.72 -31.50 -1.68
N VAL A 33 -6.40 -32.10 -2.83
CA VAL A 33 -6.33 -33.56 -2.95
C VAL A 33 -4.97 -34.04 -2.44
N PRO A 34 -4.94 -34.96 -1.46
CA PRO A 34 -3.70 -35.51 -0.92
C PRO A 34 -2.91 -36.25 -2.00
N SER A 35 -1.61 -36.45 -1.77
CA SER A 35 -0.72 -37.13 -2.73
C SER A 35 -1.22 -38.54 -3.07
N CYS A 36 -1.77 -39.28 -2.11
CA CYS A 36 -2.35 -40.61 -2.33
C CYS A 36 -3.55 -40.62 -3.29
N GLY A 37 -4.24 -39.48 -3.46
CA GLY A 37 -5.35 -39.35 -4.42
C GLY A 37 -4.90 -39.13 -5.87
N TRP A 38 -3.59 -39.08 -6.12
CA TRP A 38 -2.99 -38.98 -7.45
C TRP A 38 -2.31 -40.30 -7.85
N SER A 39 -3.05 -41.41 -7.72
CA SER A 39 -2.64 -42.72 -8.19
C SER A 39 -2.86 -42.89 -9.70
N ASP A 40 -2.25 -43.90 -10.29
CA ASP A 40 -2.55 -44.28 -11.67
C ASP A 40 -4.02 -44.69 -11.83
N TYR A 41 -4.56 -44.41 -13.02
CA TYR A 41 -5.90 -44.83 -13.41
C TYR A 41 -5.77 -45.71 -14.65
N ASP A 42 -6.23 -46.95 -14.54
CA ASP A 42 -6.20 -47.87 -15.68
C ASP A 42 -7.27 -47.50 -16.70
N GLY A 43 -6.85 -47.32 -17.94
CA GLY A 43 -7.76 -46.99 -19.03
C GLY A 43 -7.03 -46.51 -20.29
N PRO A 44 -7.62 -46.76 -21.47
CA PRO A 44 -6.96 -46.46 -22.74
C PRO A 44 -6.78 -44.95 -22.92
N ILE A 45 -5.65 -44.55 -23.53
CA ILE A 45 -5.38 -43.17 -23.93
C ILE A 45 -5.57 -43.10 -25.44
N ALA A 46 -6.50 -42.26 -25.91
CA ALA A 46 -6.83 -42.20 -27.33
C ALA A 46 -5.63 -41.64 -28.14
N PRO A 47 -5.34 -42.15 -29.35
CA PRO A 47 -4.26 -41.64 -30.21
C PRO A 47 -4.35 -40.13 -30.47
N ASP A 48 -5.55 -39.61 -30.66
CA ASP A 48 -5.78 -38.17 -30.85
C ASP A 48 -5.29 -37.32 -29.66
N TRP A 49 -5.32 -37.85 -28.44
CA TRP A 49 -4.84 -37.12 -27.26
C TRP A 49 -3.32 -37.03 -27.24
N HIS A 50 -2.62 -38.06 -27.70
CA HIS A 50 -1.17 -38.02 -27.88
C HIS A 50 -0.79 -36.93 -28.89
N ARG A 51 -1.46 -36.87 -30.05
CA ARG A 51 -1.25 -35.81 -31.04
C ARG A 51 -1.48 -34.42 -30.45
N MET A 52 -2.60 -34.21 -29.74
CA MET A 52 -2.89 -32.92 -29.09
C MET A 52 -1.85 -32.52 -28.04
N ALA A 53 -1.33 -33.47 -27.27
CA ALA A 53 -0.28 -33.21 -26.28
C ALA A 53 1.02 -32.81 -26.98
N ASP A 54 1.40 -33.53 -28.02
CA ASP A 54 2.64 -33.29 -28.78
C ASP A 54 2.63 -31.91 -29.46
N GLU A 55 1.53 -31.53 -30.13
CA GLU A 55 1.34 -30.18 -30.70
C GLU A 55 1.47 -29.06 -29.66
N LYS A 56 1.17 -29.36 -28.39
CA LYS A 56 1.24 -28.42 -27.26
C LYS A 56 2.55 -28.54 -26.48
N GLY A 57 3.50 -29.35 -26.94
CA GLY A 57 4.83 -29.51 -26.35
C GLY A 57 4.89 -30.47 -25.16
N PHE A 58 3.98 -31.44 -25.09
CA PHE A 58 3.88 -32.41 -24.00
C PHE A 58 3.81 -33.85 -24.51
N ARG A 59 4.26 -34.79 -23.69
CA ARG A 59 4.01 -36.23 -23.85
C ARG A 59 3.01 -36.68 -22.78
N ILE A 60 2.00 -37.48 -23.16
CA ILE A 60 1.13 -38.13 -22.15
C ILE A 60 1.88 -39.31 -21.57
N VAL A 61 2.04 -39.33 -20.24
CA VAL A 61 2.67 -40.44 -19.51
C VAL A 61 1.62 -41.48 -19.11
N GLY A 62 0.45 -41.02 -18.68
CA GLY A 62 -0.60 -41.90 -18.18
C GLY A 62 -1.84 -41.13 -17.76
N ARG A 63 -2.89 -41.87 -17.41
CA ARG A 63 -4.05 -41.35 -16.68
C ARG A 63 -3.79 -41.48 -15.19
N ILE A 64 -4.27 -40.51 -14.44
CA ILE A 64 -4.12 -40.45 -12.97
C ILE A 64 -5.44 -40.06 -12.34
N ARG A 65 -5.65 -40.39 -11.06
CA ARG A 65 -6.80 -40.03 -10.22
C ARG A 65 -8.16 -40.56 -10.68
N ASP A 66 -8.59 -40.22 -11.89
CA ASP A 66 -9.86 -40.60 -12.48
C ASP A 66 -9.79 -40.56 -14.02
N ARG A 67 -10.88 -40.94 -14.69
CA ARG A 67 -10.97 -40.97 -16.16
C ARG A 67 -10.75 -39.63 -16.86
N PHE A 68 -10.67 -38.51 -16.14
CA PHE A 68 -10.55 -37.16 -16.69
C PHE A 68 -9.20 -36.51 -16.41
N HIS A 69 -8.27 -37.13 -15.69
CA HIS A 69 -6.96 -36.53 -15.44
C HIS A 69 -5.83 -37.30 -16.11
N LEU A 70 -4.89 -36.53 -16.66
CA LEU A 70 -3.71 -37.01 -17.36
C LEU A 70 -2.46 -36.45 -16.68
N THR A 71 -1.39 -37.25 -16.68
CA THR A 71 -0.04 -36.79 -16.43
C THR A 71 0.59 -36.38 -17.76
N LEU A 72 0.93 -35.10 -17.89
CA LEU A 72 1.71 -34.59 -19.02
C LEU A 72 3.16 -34.37 -18.60
N GLU A 73 4.09 -34.94 -19.35
CA GLU A 73 5.51 -34.60 -19.29
C GLU A 73 5.80 -33.45 -20.25
N CYS A 74 6.45 -32.39 -19.76
CA CYS A 74 6.83 -31.27 -20.61
C CYS A 74 8.10 -31.56 -21.40
N ARG A 75 8.05 -31.48 -22.73
CA ARG A 75 9.23 -31.70 -23.58
C ARG A 75 10.35 -30.67 -23.39
N ALA A 76 10.04 -29.50 -22.81
CA ALA A 76 11.03 -28.44 -22.58
C ALA A 76 11.79 -28.56 -21.24
N CYS A 77 11.19 -29.15 -20.20
CA CYS A 77 11.83 -29.22 -18.88
C CYS A 77 11.72 -30.57 -18.17
N GLY A 78 11.11 -31.58 -18.81
CA GLY A 78 10.89 -32.92 -18.25
C GLY A 78 9.88 -33.00 -17.10
N ALA A 79 9.31 -31.89 -16.65
CA ALA A 79 8.44 -31.90 -15.48
C ALA A 79 7.05 -32.50 -15.77
N HIS A 80 6.58 -33.35 -14.87
CA HIS A 80 5.24 -33.91 -14.89
C HIS A 80 4.19 -32.94 -14.33
N THR A 81 3.11 -32.70 -15.07
CA THR A 81 2.00 -31.84 -14.65
C THR A 81 0.67 -32.57 -14.77
N ALA A 82 -0.11 -32.58 -13.69
CA ALA A 82 -1.45 -33.11 -13.68
C ALA A 82 -2.41 -32.13 -14.36
N VAL A 83 -3.10 -32.57 -15.41
CA VAL A 83 -4.07 -31.77 -16.16
C VAL A 83 -5.37 -32.52 -16.31
N LYS A 84 -6.47 -31.79 -16.47
CA LYS A 84 -7.74 -32.40 -16.88
C LYS A 84 -7.75 -32.57 -18.40
N LEU A 85 -8.38 -33.63 -18.89
CA LEU A 85 -8.49 -33.97 -20.30
C LEU A 85 -9.10 -32.81 -21.11
N PHE A 86 -10.17 -32.17 -20.62
CA PHE A 86 -10.76 -31.02 -21.31
C PHE A 86 -9.78 -29.84 -21.40
N ALA A 87 -8.90 -29.64 -20.40
CA ALA A 87 -7.90 -28.59 -20.48
C ALA A 87 -6.85 -28.87 -21.56
N LEU A 88 -6.52 -30.16 -21.79
CA LEU A 88 -5.69 -30.58 -22.91
C LEU A 88 -6.42 -30.37 -24.25
N ARG A 89 -7.74 -30.54 -24.33
CA ARG A 89 -8.50 -30.34 -25.57
C ARG A 89 -8.67 -28.85 -25.89
N ASP A 90 -9.20 -28.09 -24.93
CA ASP A 90 -9.78 -26.76 -25.16
C ASP A 90 -8.76 -25.61 -24.98
N SER A 91 -7.60 -25.88 -24.38
CA SER A 91 -6.61 -24.85 -24.06
C SER A 91 -5.17 -25.33 -24.25
N ARG A 92 -4.19 -24.44 -24.08
CA ARG A 92 -2.77 -24.82 -23.96
C ARG A 92 -2.43 -25.02 -22.48
N PRO A 93 -2.21 -26.27 -22.02
CA PRO A 93 -1.80 -26.53 -20.65
C PRO A 93 -0.50 -25.80 -20.30
N ARG A 94 -0.41 -25.28 -19.08
CA ARG A 94 0.83 -24.67 -18.57
C ARG A 94 1.60 -25.71 -17.76
N CYS A 95 2.87 -25.94 -18.14
CA CYS A 95 3.77 -26.78 -17.35
C CYS A 95 4.03 -26.15 -15.99
N GLY A 96 3.82 -26.91 -14.90
CA GLY A 96 4.11 -26.45 -13.55
C GLY A 96 5.60 -26.25 -13.27
N GLY A 97 6.46 -27.09 -13.87
CA GLY A 97 7.92 -27.02 -13.81
C GLY A 97 8.48 -25.77 -14.48
N CYS A 98 8.16 -25.53 -15.76
CA CYS A 98 8.55 -24.29 -16.44
C CYS A 98 8.07 -23.04 -15.69
N ALA A 99 6.85 -23.07 -15.15
CA ALA A 99 6.33 -21.96 -14.36
C ALA A 99 7.10 -21.77 -13.03
N ALA A 100 7.66 -22.83 -12.45
CA ALA A 100 8.51 -22.74 -11.27
C ALA A 100 9.90 -22.21 -11.59
N ILE A 101 10.54 -22.73 -12.64
CA ILE A 101 11.83 -22.22 -13.15
C ILE A 101 11.72 -20.74 -13.48
N LYS A 102 10.66 -20.32 -14.20
CA LYS A 102 10.42 -18.90 -14.51
C LYS A 102 10.35 -18.03 -13.25
N ARG A 103 9.67 -18.51 -12.20
CA ARG A 103 9.58 -17.78 -10.92
C ARG A 103 10.92 -17.68 -10.22
N GLN A 104 11.72 -18.75 -10.26
CA GLN A 104 13.06 -18.77 -9.68
C GLN A 104 13.97 -17.76 -10.42
N ASN A 105 14.06 -17.86 -11.74
CA ASN A 105 14.84 -16.93 -12.57
C ASN A 105 14.41 -15.47 -12.36
N ALA A 106 13.10 -15.23 -12.15
CA ALA A 106 12.61 -13.90 -11.85
C ALA A 106 13.05 -13.38 -10.49
N ALA A 107 13.06 -14.25 -9.47
CA ALA A 107 13.59 -13.91 -8.15
C ALA A 107 15.10 -13.64 -8.23
N ASP A 108 15.86 -14.53 -8.85
CA ASP A 108 17.32 -14.43 -8.95
C ASP A 108 17.75 -13.14 -9.68
N GLY A 109 17.11 -12.83 -10.81
CA GLY A 109 17.36 -11.59 -11.54
C GLY A 109 16.88 -10.33 -10.81
N ALA A 110 15.98 -10.48 -9.83
CA ALA A 110 15.58 -9.41 -8.90
C ALA A 110 16.44 -9.39 -7.62
N LYS A 111 17.51 -10.20 -7.55
CA LYS A 111 18.36 -10.40 -6.35
C LYS A 111 17.56 -10.82 -5.11
N LEU A 112 16.55 -11.66 -5.33
CA LEU A 112 15.69 -12.24 -4.30
C LEU A 112 15.81 -13.76 -4.31
N VAL A 113 15.68 -14.39 -3.14
CA VAL A 113 15.55 -15.86 -3.06
C VAL A 113 14.07 -16.20 -2.93
N PHE A 114 13.50 -16.94 -3.89
CA PHE A 114 12.13 -17.42 -3.78
C PHE A 114 12.01 -18.52 -2.71
N LEU A 115 11.20 -18.28 -1.68
CA LEU A 115 11.03 -19.25 -0.58
C LEU A 115 9.81 -20.13 -0.82
N ARG A 116 8.66 -19.50 -1.04
CA ARG A 116 7.38 -20.21 -1.20
C ARG A 116 6.32 -19.34 -1.84
N ARG A 117 5.27 -19.98 -2.34
CA ARG A 117 4.04 -19.28 -2.74
C ARG A 117 3.29 -18.81 -1.49
N ASP A 118 2.52 -17.75 -1.67
CA ASP A 118 1.52 -17.37 -0.70
C ASP A 118 0.37 -18.41 -0.71
N PRO A 119 -0.03 -18.94 0.46
CA PRO A 119 -1.07 -19.96 0.56
C PRO A 119 -2.47 -19.42 0.25
N GLN A 120 -2.72 -18.14 0.51
CA GLN A 120 -4.02 -17.49 0.36
C GLN A 120 -4.17 -16.76 -0.98
N HIS A 121 -3.06 -16.30 -1.56
CA HIS A 121 -3.07 -15.48 -2.77
C HIS A 121 -2.17 -16.03 -3.87
N HIS A 122 -2.78 -16.68 -4.86
CA HIS A 122 -2.06 -17.35 -5.95
C HIS A 122 -1.10 -16.45 -6.76
N LYS A 123 -1.30 -15.12 -6.77
CA LYS A 123 -0.46 -14.11 -7.45
C LYS A 123 0.76 -13.66 -6.62
N TYR A 124 0.86 -14.07 -5.36
CA TYR A 124 1.89 -13.65 -4.42
C TYR A 124 2.85 -14.79 -4.08
N GLY A 125 4.07 -14.39 -3.73
CA GLY A 125 5.13 -15.23 -3.17
C GLY A 125 5.79 -14.54 -1.98
N VAL A 126 6.48 -15.36 -1.19
CA VAL A 126 7.40 -14.92 -0.14
C VAL A 126 8.82 -15.14 -0.65
N PHE A 127 9.63 -14.10 -0.51
CA PHE A 127 11.00 -14.05 -1.00
C PHE A 127 11.92 -13.57 0.11
N ARG A 128 13.17 -14.02 0.16
CA ARG A 128 14.20 -13.40 1.00
C ARG A 128 14.89 -12.29 0.24
N ALA A 129 14.94 -11.10 0.82
CA ALA A 129 15.65 -9.94 0.29
C ALA A 129 17.15 -10.00 0.67
N PRO A 130 18.02 -9.22 0.00
CA PRO A 130 19.45 -9.15 0.32
C PRO A 130 19.75 -8.73 1.76
N CYS A 131 18.86 -7.96 2.37
CA CYS A 131 18.93 -7.58 3.79
C CYS A 131 18.55 -8.70 4.76
N GLY A 132 18.38 -9.94 4.30
CA GLY A 132 18.02 -11.12 5.10
C GLY A 132 16.52 -11.25 5.42
N HIS A 133 15.73 -10.19 5.25
CA HIS A 133 14.31 -10.18 5.59
C HIS A 133 13.40 -10.83 4.55
N ASP A 134 12.35 -11.49 5.02
CA ASP A 134 11.31 -12.06 4.17
C ASP A 134 10.32 -10.97 3.70
N VAL A 135 10.13 -10.89 2.39
CA VAL A 135 9.23 -9.95 1.72
C VAL A 135 8.14 -10.68 0.95
N ARG A 136 6.90 -10.26 1.19
CA ARG A 136 5.73 -10.74 0.44
C ARG A 136 5.48 -9.86 -0.78
N ARG A 137 5.58 -10.40 -1.99
CA ARG A 137 5.41 -9.63 -3.24
C ARG A 137 4.60 -10.38 -4.29
N GLN A 138 3.95 -9.61 -5.17
CA GLN A 138 3.33 -10.18 -6.36
C GLN A 138 4.40 -10.64 -7.35
N PHE A 139 4.17 -11.76 -8.04
CA PHE A 139 5.10 -12.24 -9.08
C PHE A 139 5.30 -11.20 -10.20
N GLY A 140 4.24 -10.51 -10.60
CA GLY A 140 4.34 -9.44 -11.61
C GLY A 140 5.19 -8.26 -11.16
N PHE A 141 5.21 -7.94 -9.85
CA PHE A 141 6.10 -6.91 -9.31
C PHE A 141 7.56 -7.35 -9.35
N VAL A 142 7.84 -8.61 -8.99
CA VAL A 142 9.20 -9.17 -9.05
C VAL A 142 9.73 -9.17 -10.48
N GLU A 143 8.90 -9.44 -11.49
CA GLU A 143 9.28 -9.31 -12.89
C GLU A 143 9.64 -7.87 -13.29
N LYS A 144 8.96 -6.85 -12.74
CA LYS A 144 9.34 -5.45 -12.95
C LYS A 144 10.70 -5.13 -12.34
N VAL A 145 10.96 -5.65 -11.13
CA VAL A 145 12.26 -5.49 -10.46
C VAL A 145 13.37 -6.14 -11.26
N ARG A 146 13.13 -7.36 -11.78
CA ARG A 146 14.06 -8.08 -12.66
C ARG A 146 14.42 -7.27 -13.91
N LYS A 147 13.49 -6.46 -14.43
CA LYS A 147 13.71 -5.57 -15.59
C LYS A 147 14.33 -4.21 -15.22
N GLY A 148 14.54 -3.92 -13.94
CA GLY A 148 15.00 -2.60 -13.47
C GLY A 148 13.92 -1.52 -13.48
N GLU A 149 12.64 -1.87 -13.64
CA GLU A 149 11.52 -0.90 -13.66
C GLU A 149 11.05 -0.51 -12.24
N ALA A 150 11.50 -1.23 -11.21
CA ALA A 150 11.09 -1.01 -9.82
C ALA A 150 12.10 -1.59 -8.83
N ASP A 151 12.07 -1.10 -7.58
CA ASP A 151 12.91 -1.61 -6.49
C ASP A 151 12.10 -2.27 -5.37
N VAL A 152 12.66 -3.35 -4.81
CA VAL A 152 12.07 -4.03 -3.65
C VAL A 152 12.42 -3.26 -2.38
N LYS A 153 11.43 -2.58 -1.81
CA LYS A 153 11.56 -1.96 -0.50
C LYS A 153 11.23 -2.95 0.60
N CYS A 154 12.20 -3.34 1.43
CA CYS A 154 11.94 -4.14 2.63
C CYS A 154 11.20 -3.30 3.68
N ARG A 155 10.08 -3.83 4.21
CA ARG A 155 9.31 -3.13 5.24
C ARG A 155 10.06 -3.04 6.57
N VAL A 156 10.81 -4.08 6.92
CA VAL A 156 11.56 -4.13 8.18
C VAL A 156 12.68 -3.08 8.16
N CYS A 157 13.55 -3.14 7.16
CA CYS A 157 14.61 -2.13 6.98
C CYS A 157 14.05 -0.71 6.90
N LEU A 158 12.92 -0.52 6.22
CA LEU A 158 12.29 0.79 6.16
C LEU A 158 11.87 1.28 7.56
N ILE A 159 11.30 0.42 8.40
CA ILE A 159 10.92 0.79 9.77
C ILE A 159 12.16 1.10 10.61
N GLU A 160 13.24 0.33 10.45
CA GLU A 160 14.51 0.57 11.14
C GLU A 160 15.11 1.92 10.74
N THR A 161 15.16 2.23 9.44
CA THR A 161 15.57 3.56 8.97
C THR A 161 14.68 4.66 9.53
N GLU A 162 13.34 4.51 9.46
CA GLU A 162 12.41 5.50 10.03
C GLU A 162 12.59 5.68 11.55
N LYS A 163 12.96 4.63 12.29
CA LYS A 163 13.28 4.70 13.73
C LYS A 163 14.59 5.45 13.97
N ALA A 164 15.63 5.15 13.19
CA ALA A 164 16.92 5.83 13.29
C ALA A 164 16.82 7.32 12.95
N GLU A 165 16.08 7.65 11.88
CA GLU A 165 15.76 9.03 11.50
C GLU A 165 15.02 9.76 12.62
N ALA A 166 14.01 9.13 13.24
CA ALA A 166 13.30 9.73 14.36
C ALA A 166 14.22 9.98 15.56
N LEU A 167 15.02 8.98 15.92
CA LEU A 167 15.93 9.06 17.08
C LEU A 167 16.94 10.20 16.92
N ALA A 168 17.49 10.36 15.71
CA ALA A 168 18.40 11.45 15.38
C ALA A 168 17.78 12.85 15.59
N GLN A 169 16.45 12.95 15.49
CA GLN A 169 15.70 14.19 15.73
C GLN A 169 15.14 14.30 17.16
N GLY A 170 15.44 13.36 18.06
CA GLY A 170 14.90 13.33 19.42
C GLY A 170 13.45 12.81 19.52
N TRP A 171 13.03 12.00 18.53
CA TRP A 171 11.72 11.38 18.44
C TRP A 171 11.82 9.85 18.44
N GLU A 172 10.73 9.20 18.78
CA GLU A 172 10.57 7.75 18.65
C GLU A 172 9.42 7.45 17.69
N ARG A 173 9.64 6.53 16.75
CA ARG A 173 8.59 6.05 15.86
C ARG A 173 7.70 5.03 16.58
N VAL A 174 6.49 5.44 16.93
CA VAL A 174 5.49 4.59 17.60
C VAL A 174 4.84 3.62 16.60
N GLY A 175 4.38 4.11 15.45
CA GLY A 175 3.55 3.29 14.59
C GLY A 175 3.14 3.90 13.24
N PRO A 176 2.28 3.19 12.48
CA PRO A 176 1.63 3.78 11.32
C PRO A 176 0.77 4.98 11.71
N ASP A 177 0.36 5.76 10.72
CA ASP A 177 -0.58 6.86 10.94
C ASP A 177 -1.97 6.33 11.38
N PRO A 178 -2.55 6.82 12.50
CA PRO A 178 -3.88 6.41 12.95
C PRO A 178 -4.98 6.68 11.92
N ASP A 179 -4.85 7.74 11.12
CA ASP A 179 -5.80 8.06 10.04
C ASP A 179 -5.49 7.30 8.72
N GLY A 180 -4.53 6.38 8.73
CA GLY A 180 -4.17 5.58 7.56
C GLY A 180 -3.42 6.33 6.44
N LYS A 181 -2.94 7.56 6.66
CA LYS A 181 -2.16 8.26 5.63
C LYS A 181 -0.77 7.64 5.48
N ALA A 182 -0.52 7.01 4.33
CA ALA A 182 0.71 6.26 4.07
C ALA A 182 2.02 7.09 4.21
N ASN A 183 1.95 8.41 4.00
CA ASN A 183 3.09 9.33 4.11
C ASN A 183 3.33 9.86 5.54
N TYR A 184 2.47 9.54 6.49
CA TYR A 184 2.56 9.96 7.88
C TYR A 184 2.87 8.77 8.79
N ARG A 185 3.40 9.07 9.97
CA ARG A 185 3.56 8.12 11.08
C ARG A 185 3.21 8.81 12.38
N LEU A 186 2.87 8.01 13.38
CA LEU A 186 2.79 8.47 14.76
C LEU A 186 4.18 8.42 15.39
N TYR A 187 4.62 9.54 15.94
CA TYR A 187 5.87 9.66 16.67
C TYR A 187 5.61 10.15 18.10
N ARG A 188 6.51 9.80 19.01
CA ARG A 188 6.57 10.28 20.39
C ARG A 188 7.81 11.15 20.58
N HIS A 189 7.65 12.37 21.06
CA HIS A 189 8.76 13.26 21.39
C HIS A 189 9.41 12.85 22.72
N ARG A 190 10.63 13.32 22.99
CA ARG A 190 11.28 13.18 24.32
C ARG A 190 10.45 13.72 25.49
N CYS A 191 9.56 14.68 25.27
CA CYS A 191 8.65 15.19 26.30
C CYS A 191 7.42 14.28 26.55
N GLY A 192 7.31 13.15 25.84
CA GLY A 192 6.18 12.21 25.93
C GLY A 192 5.01 12.53 24.98
N HIS A 193 5.01 13.71 24.34
CA HIS A 193 3.95 14.10 23.42
C HIS A 193 3.91 13.23 22.16
N HIS A 194 2.72 12.78 21.78
CA HIS A 194 2.49 12.02 20.56
C HIS A 194 1.94 12.92 19.46
N GLN A 195 2.57 12.90 18.29
CA GLN A 195 2.08 13.66 17.15
C GLN A 195 2.32 12.94 15.83
N ARG A 196 1.48 13.28 14.86
CA ARG A 196 1.58 12.75 13.50
C ARG A 196 2.54 13.64 12.71
N VAL A 197 3.57 13.04 12.13
CA VAL A 197 4.55 13.77 11.31
C VAL A 197 4.68 13.07 9.97
N ALA A 198 4.80 13.87 8.91
CA ALA A 198 5.13 13.35 7.58
C ALA A 198 6.55 12.77 7.60
N ARG A 199 6.74 11.60 6.96
CA ARG A 199 8.04 10.90 6.93
C ARG A 199 9.18 11.79 6.43
N VAL A 200 8.90 12.59 5.41
CA VAL A 200 9.89 13.52 4.83
C VAL A 200 10.29 14.62 5.80
N ASN A 201 9.34 15.16 6.57
CA ASN A 201 9.61 16.19 7.56
C ASN A 201 10.45 15.64 8.71
N MET A 202 10.11 14.44 9.21
CA MET A 202 10.91 13.76 10.25
C MET A 202 12.34 13.54 9.78
N ARG A 203 12.53 12.95 8.59
CA ARG A 203 13.86 12.72 8.01
C ARG A 203 14.69 14.00 7.87
N ASN A 204 14.05 15.11 7.51
CA ASN A 204 14.73 16.40 7.32
C ASN A 204 14.84 17.23 8.62
N GLY A 205 14.38 16.74 9.76
CA GLY A 205 14.31 17.52 11.02
C GLY A 205 13.34 18.70 10.97
N GLN A 206 12.45 18.75 9.96
CA GLN A 206 11.45 19.80 9.77
C GLN A 206 10.17 19.50 10.56
N CYS A 207 10.33 19.15 11.84
CA CYS A 207 9.23 18.86 12.74
C CYS A 207 9.54 19.39 14.13
N ASP A 208 8.62 20.20 14.64
CA ASP A 208 8.68 20.73 16.01
C ASP A 208 7.59 20.08 16.85
N CYS A 209 7.83 19.97 18.16
CA CYS A 209 6.90 19.31 19.06
C CYS A 209 5.74 20.23 19.43
N ALA A 210 4.50 19.86 19.11
CA ALA A 210 3.33 20.66 19.43
C ALA A 210 3.16 20.97 20.94
N ALA A 211 3.70 20.13 21.85
CA ALA A 211 3.61 20.38 23.30
C ALA A 211 4.71 21.26 23.91
N CYS A 212 5.96 21.14 23.47
CA CYS A 212 7.11 21.83 24.10
C CYS A 212 8.01 22.54 23.09
N GLY A 213 7.60 22.58 21.83
CA GLY A 213 8.31 23.23 20.74
C GLY A 213 8.15 24.73 20.78
N GLU A 214 9.16 25.44 20.30
CA GLU A 214 9.21 26.90 20.35
C GLU A 214 9.05 27.57 18.98
N SER A 215 8.96 26.76 17.92
CA SER A 215 8.73 27.27 16.56
C SER A 215 7.31 27.83 16.43
N TRP A 216 7.11 28.59 15.37
CA TRP A 216 5.79 29.11 15.00
C TRP A 216 4.73 27.99 14.82
N SER A 217 5.16 26.77 14.52
CA SER A 217 4.27 25.63 14.28
C SER A 217 3.78 24.97 15.57
N SER A 218 4.45 25.20 16.70
CA SER A 218 4.09 24.65 18.01
C SER A 218 3.44 25.69 18.93
N LYS A 219 3.64 26.98 18.63
CA LYS A 219 2.97 28.08 19.33
C LYS A 219 1.48 28.19 18.96
N PRO A 220 0.64 28.74 19.84
CA PRO A 220 -0.76 29.01 19.54
C PRO A 220 -0.95 29.80 18.25
N SER A 221 -2.03 29.49 17.55
CA SER A 221 -2.37 30.09 16.26
C SER A 221 -3.88 30.33 16.16
N VAL A 222 -4.33 30.90 15.05
CA VAL A 222 -5.73 31.24 14.85
C VAL A 222 -6.16 30.84 13.45
N ILE A 223 -7.22 30.05 13.33
CA ILE A 223 -7.96 29.91 12.06
C ILE A 223 -8.88 31.12 11.93
N TYR A 224 -8.91 31.75 10.77
CA TYR A 224 -9.74 32.91 10.49
C TYR A 224 -10.59 32.70 9.25
N LEU A 225 -11.78 33.32 9.27
CA LEU A 225 -12.58 33.60 8.09
C LEU A 225 -12.55 35.12 7.88
N ALA A 226 -12.03 35.56 6.75
CA ALA A 226 -11.96 36.97 6.38
C ALA A 226 -12.69 37.24 5.06
N ARG A 227 -13.42 38.35 4.99
CA ARG A 227 -13.96 38.92 3.75
C ARG A 227 -13.00 40.00 3.26
N ILE A 228 -12.68 39.96 1.97
CA ILE A 228 -11.78 40.89 1.29
C ILE A 228 -12.60 41.58 0.20
N GLN A 229 -12.70 42.90 0.29
CA GLN A 229 -13.42 43.73 -0.67
C GLN A 229 -12.44 44.73 -1.28
N LEU A 230 -12.33 44.69 -2.61
CA LEU A 230 -11.45 45.54 -3.41
C LEU A 230 -12.32 46.29 -4.42
N SER A 231 -12.82 47.46 -4.01
CA SER A 231 -13.72 48.27 -4.84
C SER A 231 -13.10 48.64 -6.19
N SER A 232 -11.79 48.90 -6.22
CA SER A 232 -11.05 49.24 -7.45
C SER A 232 -11.02 48.12 -8.49
N ALA A 233 -11.24 46.87 -8.07
CA ALA A 233 -11.21 45.69 -8.93
C ALA A 233 -12.57 44.98 -9.00
N ASN A 234 -13.63 45.58 -8.44
CA ASN A 234 -14.95 44.97 -8.25
C ASN A 234 -14.87 43.52 -7.70
N LEU A 235 -13.96 43.29 -6.75
CA LEU A 235 -13.69 41.95 -6.23
C LEU A 235 -14.17 41.85 -4.77
N ASP A 236 -15.05 40.90 -4.51
CA ASP A 236 -15.55 40.56 -3.17
C ASP A 236 -15.45 39.05 -2.95
N VAL A 237 -14.56 38.66 -2.04
CA VAL A 237 -14.21 37.27 -1.82
C VAL A 237 -14.01 36.97 -0.33
N VAL A 238 -14.02 35.70 0.03
CA VAL A 238 -13.70 35.25 1.39
C VAL A 238 -12.53 34.29 1.40
N LYS A 239 -11.74 34.35 2.46
CA LYS A 239 -10.60 33.45 2.71
C LYS A 239 -10.77 32.76 4.04
N LEU A 240 -10.72 31.42 4.00
CA LEU A 240 -10.39 30.60 5.14
C LEU A 240 -8.87 30.42 5.17
N GLY A 241 -8.25 30.69 6.31
CA GLY A 241 -6.81 30.51 6.48
C GLY A 241 -6.42 30.48 7.94
N TYR A 242 -5.12 30.36 8.22
CA TYR A 242 -4.63 30.38 9.60
C TYR A 242 -3.41 31.29 9.77
N SER A 243 -3.21 31.87 10.96
CA SER A 243 -2.02 32.67 11.28
C SER A 243 -1.91 32.88 12.78
N ALA A 244 -0.68 32.98 13.29
CA ALA A 244 -0.44 33.44 14.66
C ALA A 244 -0.85 34.91 14.87
N ASN A 245 -0.84 35.73 13.80
CA ASN A 245 -1.32 37.11 13.85
C ASN A 245 -2.04 37.49 12.54
N PRO A 246 -3.34 37.16 12.41
CA PRO A 246 -4.11 37.42 11.19
C PRO A 246 -4.08 38.90 10.77
N LYS A 247 -4.21 39.84 11.72
CA LYS A 247 -4.21 41.28 11.42
C LYS A 247 -2.91 41.73 10.75
N ARG A 248 -1.75 41.28 11.25
CA ARG A 248 -0.44 41.62 10.66
C ARG A 248 -0.24 40.92 9.30
N ARG A 249 -0.67 39.67 9.17
CA ARG A 249 -0.59 38.89 7.91
C ARG A 249 -1.29 39.60 6.76
N PHE A 250 -2.53 40.06 6.97
CA PHE A 250 -3.29 40.74 5.91
C PHE A 250 -2.70 42.09 5.52
N ARG A 251 -2.11 42.83 6.46
CA ARG A 251 -1.50 44.15 6.19
C ARG A 251 -0.20 44.08 5.40
N HIS A 252 0.61 43.03 5.61
CA HIS A 252 1.99 43.01 5.09
C HIS A 252 2.29 41.86 4.12
N GLN A 253 1.53 40.77 4.10
CA GLN A 253 1.89 39.56 3.36
C GLN A 253 1.01 39.27 2.14
N LEU A 254 -0.22 39.81 2.08
CA LEU A 254 -1.15 39.52 0.98
C LEU A 254 -1.04 40.47 -0.21
N GLY A 255 -0.15 41.47 -0.16
CA GLY A 255 0.04 42.44 -1.25
C GLY A 255 -1.20 43.27 -1.57
N LEU A 256 -2.14 43.37 -0.62
CA LEU A 256 -3.41 44.08 -0.83
C LEU A 256 -3.17 45.58 -1.03
N SER A 257 -3.95 46.20 -1.90
CA SER A 257 -3.94 47.66 -2.06
C SER A 257 -4.33 48.34 -0.75
N LYS A 258 -3.88 49.58 -0.51
CA LYS A 258 -4.24 50.36 0.69
C LYS A 258 -5.75 50.62 0.80
N LEU A 259 -6.48 50.49 -0.30
CA LEU A 259 -7.94 50.66 -0.38
C LEU A 259 -8.71 49.36 -0.13
N ALA A 260 -8.02 48.23 0.05
CA ALA A 260 -8.67 46.96 0.35
C ALA A 260 -9.34 47.00 1.72
N LYS A 261 -10.64 46.70 1.77
CA LYS A 261 -11.36 46.50 3.02
C LYS A 261 -11.31 45.02 3.40
N VAL A 262 -10.65 44.73 4.52
CA VAL A 262 -10.58 43.38 5.08
C VAL A 262 -11.39 43.34 6.37
N THR A 263 -12.33 42.41 6.47
CA THR A 263 -13.15 42.19 7.67
C THR A 263 -13.01 40.75 8.12
N PHE A 264 -12.53 40.54 9.35
CA PHE A 264 -12.53 39.22 9.98
C PHE A 264 -13.95 38.91 10.45
N LEU A 265 -14.60 37.96 9.77
CA LEU A 265 -15.94 37.48 10.12
C LEU A 265 -15.87 36.54 11.32
N ARG A 266 -14.79 35.77 11.45
CA ARG A 266 -14.60 34.83 12.56
C ARG A 266 -13.12 34.58 12.83
N LEU A 267 -12.78 34.40 14.10
CA LEU A 267 -11.48 33.94 14.58
C LEU A 267 -11.69 32.73 15.51
N LEU A 268 -10.94 31.66 15.29
CA LEU A 268 -10.96 30.44 16.09
C LEU A 268 -9.54 30.18 16.62
N PRO A 269 -9.28 30.40 17.92
CA PRO A 269 -8.01 30.06 18.55
C PRO A 269 -7.72 28.57 18.41
N MET A 270 -6.47 28.24 18.14
CA MET A 270 -5.97 26.87 18.00
C MET A 270 -4.80 26.67 18.96
N PRO A 271 -4.69 25.50 19.62
CA PRO A 271 -3.63 25.23 20.58
C PRO A 271 -2.24 25.41 19.97
N THR A 272 -2.06 24.99 18.72
CA THR A 272 -0.80 25.11 17.98
C THR A 272 -1.01 25.50 16.51
N GLY A 273 0.05 26.02 15.88
CA GLY A 273 0.12 26.21 14.44
C GLY A 273 -0.05 24.92 13.63
N HIS A 274 0.38 23.78 14.18
CA HIS A 274 0.20 22.45 13.60
C HIS A 274 -1.29 22.09 13.51
N ASP A 275 -2.02 22.24 14.61
CA ASP A 275 -3.45 21.97 14.67
C ASP A 275 -4.20 22.91 13.72
N ALA A 276 -3.83 24.19 13.71
CA ALA A 276 -4.39 25.19 12.80
C ALA A 276 -4.21 24.82 11.33
N CYS A 277 -2.98 24.49 10.92
CA CYS A 277 -2.63 24.11 9.55
C CYS A 277 -3.33 22.81 9.12
N ALA A 278 -3.37 21.80 10.00
CA ALA A 278 -4.00 20.52 9.69
C ALA A 278 -5.52 20.67 9.52
N ALA A 279 -6.18 21.37 10.46
CA ALA A 279 -7.62 21.58 10.41
C ALA A 279 -8.04 22.48 9.23
N GLU A 280 -7.26 23.52 8.95
CA GLU A 280 -7.51 24.43 7.81
C GLU A 280 -7.36 23.71 6.46
N LYS A 281 -6.30 22.94 6.25
CA LYS A 281 -6.13 22.13 5.02
C LYS A 281 -7.26 21.13 4.84
N GLN A 282 -7.72 20.49 5.92
CA GLN A 282 -8.85 19.56 5.86
C GLN A 282 -10.16 20.27 5.48
N ALA A 283 -10.39 21.46 6.03
CA ALA A 283 -11.56 22.27 5.71
C ALA A 283 -11.51 22.75 4.25
N ASN A 284 -10.39 23.29 3.78
CA ASN A 284 -10.21 23.70 2.39
C ASN A 284 -10.39 22.53 1.41
N ALA A 285 -9.82 21.36 1.71
CA ALA A 285 -10.03 20.17 0.89
C ALA A 285 -11.50 19.73 0.84
N SER A 286 -12.27 19.95 1.90
CA SER A 286 -13.70 19.65 1.91
C SER A 286 -14.50 20.68 1.10
N LEU A 287 -14.19 21.97 1.23
CA LEU A 287 -14.83 23.03 0.45
C LEU A 287 -14.60 22.86 -1.05
N VAL A 288 -13.37 22.55 -1.48
CA VAL A 288 -13.05 22.32 -2.89
C VAL A 288 -13.80 21.11 -3.45
N ARG A 289 -13.96 20.05 -2.65
CA ARG A 289 -14.66 18.83 -3.08
C ARG A 289 -16.17 19.03 -3.12
N ASP A 290 -16.75 19.66 -2.11
CA ASP A 290 -18.19 19.72 -1.90
C ASP A 290 -18.82 20.95 -2.58
N PHE A 291 -18.02 22.02 -2.79
CA PHE A 291 -18.45 23.28 -3.40
C PHE A 291 -17.46 23.80 -4.46
N PRO A 292 -17.17 23.04 -5.52
CA PRO A 292 -16.19 23.43 -6.53
C PRO A 292 -16.51 24.78 -7.19
N ASP A 293 -17.78 25.08 -7.46
CA ASP A 293 -18.22 26.35 -8.06
C ASP A 293 -18.05 27.58 -7.14
N GLY A 294 -17.95 27.31 -5.83
CA GLY A 294 -17.69 28.32 -4.82
C GLY A 294 -16.22 28.72 -4.74
N VAL A 295 -15.30 27.99 -5.38
CA VAL A 295 -13.88 28.33 -5.48
C VAL A 295 -13.70 29.41 -6.55
N VAL A 296 -13.00 30.49 -6.20
CA VAL A 296 -12.69 31.55 -7.16
C VAL A 296 -11.45 31.16 -7.98
N PRO A 297 -11.49 31.20 -9.32
CA PRO A 297 -10.31 30.92 -10.14
C PRO A 297 -9.17 31.90 -9.86
N ILE A 298 -7.93 31.40 -9.86
CA ILE A 298 -6.71 32.20 -9.58
C ILE A 298 -6.63 33.44 -10.49
N ALA A 299 -6.94 33.28 -11.78
CA ALA A 299 -6.91 34.36 -12.76
C ALA A 299 -7.83 35.55 -12.40
N THR A 300 -8.86 35.33 -11.59
CA THR A 300 -9.79 36.37 -11.16
C THR A 300 -9.18 37.31 -10.11
N TYR A 301 -8.18 36.87 -9.33
CA TYR A 301 -7.66 37.66 -8.21
C TYR A 301 -6.14 37.78 -8.15
N SER A 302 -5.38 37.03 -8.95
CA SER A 302 -3.91 36.97 -8.85
C SER A 302 -3.21 38.31 -9.08
N ALA A 303 -3.83 39.22 -9.82
CA ALA A 303 -3.32 40.59 -10.03
C ALA A 303 -3.51 41.49 -8.79
N HIS A 304 -4.32 41.09 -7.81
CA HIS A 304 -4.75 41.94 -6.70
C HIS A 304 -4.49 41.33 -5.32
N ILE A 305 -4.36 40.01 -5.21
CA ILE A 305 -4.16 39.29 -3.96
C ILE A 305 -3.03 38.28 -4.14
N ASN A 306 -1.95 38.43 -3.36
CA ASN A 306 -0.83 37.50 -3.38
C ASN A 306 -1.12 36.24 -2.55
N VAL A 307 -1.95 35.36 -3.11
CA VAL A 307 -2.24 34.02 -2.57
C VAL A 307 -2.33 33.01 -3.69
N VAL A 308 -1.86 31.80 -3.44
CA VAL A 308 -1.83 30.74 -4.46
C VAL A 308 -3.12 29.93 -4.54
N SER A 309 -4.00 29.98 -3.51
CA SER A 309 -5.29 29.26 -3.49
C SER A 309 -6.17 29.67 -2.29
N GLU A 310 -7.33 29.00 -2.15
CA GLU A 310 -8.26 29.06 -1.01
C GLU A 310 -8.99 30.41 -0.87
N ILE A 311 -9.37 30.97 -2.03
CA ILE A 311 -10.29 32.10 -2.13
C ILE A 311 -11.63 31.58 -2.60
N TYR A 312 -12.68 31.95 -1.89
CA TYR A 312 -14.03 31.48 -2.11
C TYR A 312 -14.98 32.65 -2.36
N ARG A 313 -16.11 32.36 -3.01
CA ARG A 313 -17.20 33.31 -3.19
C ARG A 313 -17.88 33.59 -1.83
N PRO A 314 -18.42 34.81 -1.61
CA PRO A 314 -19.12 35.14 -0.35
C PRO A 314 -20.31 34.24 -0.02
N ALA A 315 -20.90 33.55 -1.00
CA ALA A 315 -21.96 32.58 -0.78
C ALA A 315 -21.57 31.46 0.18
N LEU A 316 -20.27 31.11 0.28
CA LEU A 316 -19.77 30.03 1.14
C LEU A 316 -19.54 30.42 2.61
N ILE A 317 -19.89 31.64 3.03
CA ILE A 317 -19.67 32.09 4.41
C ILE A 317 -20.32 31.15 5.44
N ARG A 318 -21.55 30.65 5.15
CA ARG A 318 -22.29 29.79 6.10
C ARG A 318 -21.64 28.42 6.23
N GLU A 319 -21.23 27.84 5.11
CA GLU A 319 -20.60 26.52 5.00
C GLU A 319 -19.24 26.55 5.70
N ILE A 320 -18.43 27.59 5.44
CA ILE A 320 -17.14 27.78 6.10
C ILE A 320 -17.33 27.96 7.62
N THR A 321 -18.33 28.73 8.04
CA THR A 321 -18.65 28.91 9.47
C THR A 321 -18.99 27.57 10.12
N THR A 322 -19.80 26.74 9.46
CA THR A 322 -20.16 25.39 9.93
C THR A 322 -18.93 24.49 10.07
N LEU A 323 -18.00 24.51 9.10
CA LEU A 323 -16.74 23.77 9.21
C LEU A 323 -15.90 24.24 10.40
N MET A 324 -15.87 25.55 10.66
CA MET A 324 -15.18 26.09 11.85
C MET A 324 -15.85 25.64 13.16
N ASP A 325 -17.18 25.50 13.20
CA ASP A 325 -17.89 24.93 14.36
C ASP A 325 -17.52 23.46 14.58
N GLN A 326 -17.44 22.67 13.52
CA GLN A 326 -17.00 21.27 13.60
C GLN A 326 -15.54 21.14 14.04
N ILE A 327 -14.66 22.06 13.65
CA ILE A 327 -13.28 22.12 14.17
C ILE A 327 -13.32 22.42 15.67
N LYS A 328 -14.06 23.45 16.09
CA LYS A 328 -14.20 23.84 17.50
C LYS A 328 -14.72 22.67 18.36
N ALA A 329 -15.76 21.97 17.90
CA ALA A 329 -16.34 20.84 18.61
C ALA A 329 -15.33 19.69 18.80
N ARG A 330 -14.52 19.38 17.77
CA ARG A 330 -13.46 18.37 17.86
C ARG A 330 -12.36 18.74 18.86
N LEU A 331 -11.99 20.03 18.93
CA LEU A 331 -11.01 20.51 19.91
C LEU A 331 -11.52 20.34 21.35
N VAL A 332 -12.76 20.74 21.62
CA VAL A 332 -13.37 20.59 22.95
C VAL A 332 -13.45 19.12 23.36
N ALA A 333 -13.82 18.23 22.44
CA ALA A 333 -13.86 16.79 22.70
C ALA A 333 -12.46 16.22 23.01
N ALA A 334 -11.43 16.67 22.28
CA ALA A 334 -10.05 16.25 22.50
C ALA A 334 -9.48 16.72 23.85
N ASP A 335 -9.83 17.92 24.30
CA ASP A 335 -9.42 18.45 25.61
C ASP A 335 -10.10 17.72 26.77
N THR A 336 -11.35 17.26 26.58
CA THR A 336 -12.09 16.50 27.61
C THR A 336 -11.55 15.07 27.79
N THR A 337 -10.76 14.58 26.83
CA THR A 337 -10.23 13.20 26.83
C THR A 337 -8.76 13.13 27.28
N ARG A 338 -8.13 14.27 27.62
CA ARG A 338 -6.74 14.36 28.10
C ARG A 338 -6.66 14.48 29.61
#